data_AF-A0A534RZJ7-F1
#
_entry.id   AF-A0A534RZJ7-F1
#
_cell.length_a   1.000
_cell.length_b   1.000
_cell.length_c   1.000
_cell.angle_alpha   90.00
_cell.angle_beta   90.00
_cell.angle_gamma   90.00
#
_symmetry.space_group_name_H-M   'P 1'
#
loop_
_entity.id
_entity.type
_entity.pdbx_description
1 polymer ?
#
loop_
_entity_poly.entity_id
_entity_poly.type
_entity_poly.pdbx_seq_one_letter_code
_entity_poly.pdbx_strand_id
1 'polypeptide(L)'
;MNKIEEYKKEKDGLDVLEDIQRYSREGPEAISERDKALMKWYGVFFRRHTPGFFMMRIRIPNGIATTAQVRTLAEITQTLGAGFADLTTRQQIQLRSVRIESIPEVFARLQEVGLTSLQTGMDNIRNVMGCPVAGLTPQELFDASPVVREFTQALCRQPGL
;
A
#
# COMPACT_ATOMS: atom_id res chain seq x y z
N MET A 1 4.89 21.89 -17.48
CA MET A 1 4.70 21.05 -16.28
C MET A 1 3.63 20.02 -16.62
N ASN A 2 3.71 18.78 -16.15
CA ASN A 2 2.64 17.80 -16.42
C ASN A 2 1.54 17.91 -15.34
N LYS A 3 0.36 17.32 -15.58
CA LYS A 3 -0.78 17.37 -14.64
C LYS A 3 -0.46 16.81 -13.25
N ILE A 4 0.42 15.80 -13.19
CA ILE A 4 0.84 15.19 -11.93
C ILE A 4 1.63 16.18 -11.07
N GLU A 5 2.56 16.91 -11.67
CA GLU A 5 3.33 17.94 -10.97
C GLU A 5 2.45 19.12 -10.54
N GLU A 6 1.40 19.45 -11.30
CA GLU A 6 0.38 20.43 -10.88
C GLU A 6 -0.38 19.93 -9.63
N TYR A 7 -0.86 18.70 -9.64
CA TYR A 7 -1.56 18.09 -8.50
C TYR A 7 -0.71 18.08 -7.22
N LYS A 8 0.57 17.73 -7.32
CA LYS A 8 1.51 17.73 -6.18
C LYS A 8 1.82 19.13 -5.65
N LYS A 9 1.72 20.17 -6.49
CA LYS A 9 1.88 21.56 -6.04
C LYS A 9 0.66 22.08 -5.28
N GLU A 10 -0.53 21.59 -5.64
CA GLU A 10 -1.77 21.97 -4.95
C GLU A 10 -1.90 21.29 -3.58
N LYS A 11 -1.45 20.04 -3.45
CA LYS A 11 -1.57 19.24 -2.24
C LYS A 11 -0.46 18.21 -2.17
N ASP A 12 0.18 18.07 -1.00
CA ASP A 12 1.15 17.00 -0.79
C ASP A 12 0.45 15.63 -0.89
N GLY A 13 1.09 14.65 -1.51
CA GLY A 13 0.51 13.32 -1.66
C GLY A 13 0.20 12.63 -0.33
N LEU A 14 0.88 13.00 0.76
CA LEU A 14 0.65 12.48 2.09
C LEU A 14 -0.57 13.13 2.78
N ASP A 15 -0.98 14.33 2.37
CA ASP A 15 -2.14 15.02 2.97
C ASP A 15 -3.49 14.44 2.51
N VAL A 16 -3.49 13.52 1.53
CA VAL A 16 -4.71 12.89 0.99
C VAL A 16 -5.37 11.90 1.97
N LEU A 17 -4.74 11.57 3.10
CA LEU A 17 -5.30 10.62 4.07
C LEU A 17 -6.66 11.10 4.62
N GLU A 18 -6.76 12.39 4.94
CA GLU A 18 -8.01 12.98 5.42
C GLU A 18 -9.12 12.91 4.36
N ASP A 19 -8.75 13.11 3.09
CA ASP A 19 -9.70 12.94 1.98
C ASP A 19 -10.15 11.49 1.84
N ILE A 20 -9.26 10.51 1.98
CA ILE A 20 -9.64 9.08 1.95
C ILE A 20 -10.69 8.79 3.02
N GLN A 21 -10.52 9.31 4.24
CA GLN A 21 -11.51 9.15 5.32
C GLN A 21 -12.81 9.88 5.02
N ARG A 22 -12.76 11.04 4.36
CA ARG A 22 -13.97 11.76 3.92
C ARG A 22 -14.71 10.98 2.84
N TYR A 23 -14.01 10.50 1.83
CA TYR A 23 -14.57 9.71 0.74
C TYR A 23 -15.12 8.36 1.20
N SER A 24 -14.60 7.78 2.29
CA SER A 24 -15.18 6.57 2.86
C SER A 24 -16.60 6.79 3.43
N ARG A 25 -17.02 8.04 3.60
CA ARG A 25 -18.38 8.44 4.03
C ARG A 25 -19.20 9.03 2.88
N GLU A 26 -18.55 9.78 1.98
CA GLU A 26 -19.20 10.46 0.86
C GLU A 26 -19.41 9.57 -0.38
N GLY A 27 -18.68 8.46 -0.49
CA GLY A 27 -18.76 7.52 -1.61
C GLY A 27 -17.77 7.82 -2.75
N PRO A 28 -17.65 6.90 -3.73
CA PRO A 28 -16.64 6.94 -4.77
C PRO A 28 -16.83 8.07 -5.81
N GLU A 29 -18.03 8.61 -5.94
CA GLU A 29 -18.36 9.71 -6.86
C GLU A 29 -17.77 11.05 -6.40
N ALA A 30 -17.53 11.20 -5.10
CA ALA A 30 -16.94 12.41 -4.52
C ALA A 30 -15.43 12.55 -4.80
N ILE A 31 -14.78 11.49 -5.29
CA ILE A 31 -13.33 11.45 -5.47
C ILE A 31 -12.92 12.21 -6.74
N SER A 32 -12.16 13.29 -6.56
CA SER A 32 -11.64 14.10 -7.66
C SER A 32 -10.58 13.35 -8.49
N GLU A 33 -10.36 13.76 -9.75
CA GLU A 33 -9.29 13.16 -10.58
C GLU A 33 -7.89 13.40 -10.00
N ARG A 34 -7.69 14.54 -9.33
CA ARG A 34 -6.46 14.83 -8.58
C ARG A 34 -6.27 13.81 -7.47
N ASP A 35 -7.30 13.63 -6.64
CA ASP A 35 -7.17 12.80 -5.44
C ASP A 35 -7.12 11.31 -5.81
N LYS A 36 -7.75 10.87 -6.91
CA LYS A 36 -7.50 9.53 -7.49
C LYS A 36 -6.01 9.29 -7.82
N ALA A 37 -5.27 10.33 -8.20
CA ALA A 37 -3.84 10.23 -8.41
C ALA A 37 -3.06 10.24 -7.09
N LEU A 38 -3.40 11.15 -6.16
CA LEU A 38 -2.71 11.31 -4.87
C LEU A 38 -2.95 10.13 -3.92
N MET A 39 -4.11 9.50 -3.93
CA MET A 39 -4.42 8.30 -3.14
C MET A 39 -3.44 7.13 -3.38
N LYS A 40 -2.70 7.13 -4.48
CA LYS A 40 -1.62 6.17 -4.77
C LYS A 40 -0.43 6.31 -3.80
N TRP A 41 -0.26 7.45 -3.13
CA TRP A 41 0.68 7.60 -2.00
C TRP A 41 0.28 6.75 -0.80
N TYR A 42 -1.00 6.40 -0.65
CA TYR A 42 -1.47 5.43 0.35
C TYR A 42 -1.69 4.04 -0.24
N GLY A 43 -1.17 3.79 -1.45
CA GLY A 43 -1.29 2.51 -2.12
C GLY A 43 -2.70 2.18 -2.58
N VAL A 44 -3.59 3.16 -2.69
CA VAL A 44 -4.96 3.01 -3.18
C VAL A 44 -5.01 3.38 -4.67
N PHE A 45 -5.35 2.41 -5.51
CA PHE A 45 -5.34 2.56 -6.97
C PHE A 45 -6.75 2.44 -7.54
N PHE A 46 -7.24 3.52 -8.12
CA PHE A 46 -8.45 3.52 -8.94
C PHE A 46 -8.26 2.66 -10.22
N ARG A 47 -9.27 1.86 -10.56
CA ARG A 47 -9.26 0.98 -11.74
C ARG A 47 -10.40 1.36 -12.69
N ARG A 48 -10.05 1.87 -13.87
CA ARG A 48 -11.02 2.27 -14.91
C ARG A 48 -12.00 1.15 -15.31
N HIS A 49 -11.53 -0.10 -15.35
CA HIS A 49 -12.34 -1.24 -15.77
C HIS A 49 -13.24 -1.80 -14.67
N THR A 50 -13.07 -1.37 -13.41
CA THR A 50 -13.90 -1.77 -12.27
C THR A 50 -14.26 -0.53 -11.45
N PRO A 51 -15.16 0.33 -11.97
CA PRO A 51 -15.58 1.55 -11.27
C PRO A 51 -16.10 1.25 -9.86
N GLY A 52 -15.86 2.15 -8.91
CA GLY A 52 -16.23 1.98 -7.50
C GLY A 52 -15.28 1.07 -6.69
N PHE A 53 -14.38 0.35 -7.37
CA PHE A 53 -13.44 -0.57 -6.72
C PHE A 53 -11.99 -0.12 -6.88
N PHE A 54 -11.21 -0.43 -5.86
CA PHE A 54 -9.81 -0.08 -5.74
C PHE A 54 -8.95 -1.33 -5.60
N MET A 55 -7.76 -1.27 -6.18
CA MET A 55 -6.67 -2.18 -5.83
C MET A 55 -5.85 -1.51 -4.72
N MET A 56 -5.53 -2.25 -3.66
CA MET A 56 -4.63 -1.78 -2.63
C MET A 56 -3.31 -2.54 -2.67
N ARG A 57 -2.19 -1.82 -2.68
CA ARG A 57 -0.85 -2.42 -2.72
C ARG A 57 -0.21 -2.34 -1.35
N ILE A 58 0.13 -3.50 -0.80
CA ILE A 58 0.70 -3.62 0.54
C ILE A 58 2.22 -3.73 0.43
N ARG A 59 2.94 -2.99 1.26
CA ARG A 59 4.41 -3.04 1.34
C ARG A 59 4.82 -4.28 2.13
N ILE A 60 5.69 -5.09 1.55
CA ILE A 60 6.24 -6.32 2.16
C ILE A 60 7.75 -6.30 1.92
N PRO A 61 8.53 -5.66 2.81
CA PRO A 61 9.97 -5.48 2.62
C PRO A 61 10.67 -6.82 2.51
N ASN A 62 11.58 -6.96 1.53
CA ASN A 62 12.27 -8.22 1.24
C ASN A 62 11.34 -9.40 0.90
N GLY A 63 10.04 -9.18 0.72
CA GLY A 63 9.05 -10.25 0.57
C GLY A 63 8.81 -11.08 1.84
N ILE A 64 9.34 -10.68 3.00
CA ILE A 64 9.23 -11.42 4.25
C ILE A 64 7.96 -10.96 4.98
N ALA A 65 7.09 -11.92 5.30
CA ALA A 65 5.86 -11.68 6.08
C ALA A 65 5.71 -12.74 7.17
N THR A 66 5.09 -12.36 8.29
CA THR A 66 4.75 -13.30 9.36
C THR A 66 3.43 -14.03 9.06
N THR A 67 3.19 -15.15 9.74
CA THR A 67 1.91 -15.88 9.62
C THR A 67 0.70 -15.01 9.99
N ALA A 68 0.85 -14.15 11.01
CA ALA A 68 -0.21 -13.21 11.41
C ALA A 68 -0.52 -12.21 10.28
N GLN A 69 0.51 -11.63 9.66
CA GLN A 69 0.37 -10.72 8.53
C GLN A 69 -0.35 -11.37 7.35
N VAL A 70 0.06 -12.59 6.97
CA VAL A 70 -0.58 -13.32 5.86
C VAL A 70 -2.04 -13.67 6.18
N ARG A 71 -2.34 -14.06 7.42
CA ARG A 71 -3.71 -14.36 7.88
C ARG A 71 -4.60 -13.12 7.81
N THR A 72 -4.14 -11.99 8.33
CA THR A 72 -4.89 -10.72 8.26
C THR A 72 -5.16 -10.30 6.81
N LEU A 73 -4.18 -10.44 5.91
CA LEU A 73 -4.39 -10.15 4.48
C LEU A 73 -5.43 -11.09 3.84
N ALA A 74 -5.44 -12.37 4.22
CA ALA A 74 -6.44 -13.32 3.75
C ALA A 74 -7.85 -12.96 4.26
N GLU A 75 -7.99 -12.60 5.54
CA GLU A 75 -9.25 -12.17 6.14
C GLU A 75 -9.78 -10.89 5.50
N ILE A 76 -8.92 -9.89 5.28
CA ILE A 76 -9.29 -8.65 4.56
C ILE A 76 -9.79 -9.01 3.16
N THR A 77 -9.07 -9.89 2.46
CA THR A 77 -9.43 -10.30 1.11
C THR A 77 -10.81 -10.98 1.05
N GLN A 78 -11.14 -11.80 2.06
CA GLN A 78 -12.43 -12.51 2.14
C GLN A 78 -13.59 -11.60 2.55
N THR A 79 -13.35 -10.64 3.44
CA THR A 79 -14.41 -9.83 4.07
C THR A 79 -14.61 -8.46 3.41
N LEU A 80 -13.53 -7.87 2.88
CA LEU A 80 -13.51 -6.50 2.35
C LEU A 80 -13.03 -6.42 0.88
N GLY A 81 -12.66 -7.57 0.28
CA GLY A 81 -12.09 -7.64 -1.06
C GLY A 81 -12.75 -8.70 -1.95
N ALA A 82 -12.01 -9.16 -2.96
CA ALA A 82 -12.51 -10.06 -4.00
C ALA A 82 -12.45 -11.57 -3.66
N GLY A 83 -12.01 -11.95 -2.45
CA GLY A 83 -11.73 -13.35 -2.11
C GLY A 83 -10.39 -13.88 -2.67
N PHE A 84 -9.62 -13.06 -3.38
CA PHE A 84 -8.25 -13.35 -3.80
C PHE A 84 -7.34 -12.12 -3.77
N ALA A 85 -6.04 -12.36 -3.73
CA ALA A 85 -4.98 -11.36 -3.78
C ALA A 85 -3.84 -11.85 -4.68
N ASP A 86 -3.02 -10.92 -5.18
CA ASP A 86 -1.95 -11.25 -6.11
C ASP A 86 -0.57 -10.93 -5.53
N LEU A 87 0.38 -11.84 -5.76
CA LEU A 87 1.79 -11.54 -5.60
C LEU A 87 2.28 -10.72 -6.80
N THR A 88 3.07 -9.69 -6.52
CA THR A 88 3.67 -8.86 -7.55
C THR A 88 5.08 -9.31 -7.89
N THR A 89 5.58 -8.89 -9.05
CA THR A 89 7.01 -9.03 -9.42
C THR A 89 7.97 -8.27 -8.50
N ARG A 90 7.44 -7.51 -7.52
CA ARG A 90 8.22 -6.78 -6.52
C ARG A 90 8.07 -7.32 -5.10
N GLN A 91 7.70 -8.59 -4.95
CA GLN A 91 7.53 -9.26 -3.65
C GLN A 91 6.47 -8.60 -2.74
N GLN A 92 5.52 -7.84 -3.32
CA GLN A 92 4.37 -7.27 -2.61
C GLN A 92 3.10 -8.09 -2.83
N ILE A 93 2.08 -7.82 -2.01
CA ILE A 93 0.72 -8.31 -2.16
C ILE A 93 -0.20 -7.18 -2.65
N GLN A 94 -1.11 -7.49 -3.59
CA GLN A 94 -2.19 -6.60 -4.02
C GLN A 94 -3.54 -7.17 -3.62
N LEU A 95 -4.29 -6.42 -2.82
CA LEU A 95 -5.69 -6.66 -2.54
C LEU A 95 -6.54 -6.13 -3.70
N ARG A 96 -7.58 -6.85 -4.08
CA ARG A 96 -8.47 -6.48 -5.18
C ARG A 96 -9.89 -6.20 -4.70
N SER A 97 -10.60 -5.38 -5.47
CA SER A 97 -12.01 -5.06 -5.30
C SER A 97 -12.37 -4.52 -3.92
N VAL A 98 -11.49 -3.71 -3.33
CA VAL A 98 -11.77 -2.98 -2.09
C VAL A 98 -12.63 -1.76 -2.44
N ARG A 99 -13.69 -1.48 -1.67
CA ARG A 99 -14.49 -0.25 -1.84
C ARG A 99 -13.95 0.86 -0.96
N ILE A 100 -14.20 2.12 -1.34
CA ILE A 100 -13.68 3.30 -0.61
C ILE A 100 -14.10 3.32 0.85
N GLU A 101 -15.32 2.88 1.15
CA GLU A 101 -15.91 2.81 2.48
C GLU A 101 -15.13 1.86 3.41
N SER A 102 -14.52 0.81 2.84
CA SER A 102 -13.77 -0.21 3.58
C SER A 102 -12.29 0.15 3.76
N ILE A 103 -11.76 1.15 3.06
CA ILE A 103 -10.32 1.47 3.09
C ILE A 103 -9.82 1.86 4.50
N PRO A 104 -10.53 2.67 5.30
CA PRO A 104 -10.10 2.95 6.67
C PRO A 104 -9.98 1.70 7.54
N GLU A 105 -10.90 0.74 7.40
CA GLU A 105 -10.84 -0.54 8.12
C GLU A 105 -9.65 -1.39 7.65
N VAL A 106 -9.37 -1.42 6.34
CA VAL A 106 -8.17 -2.08 5.81
C VAL A 106 -6.91 -1.47 6.42
N PHE A 107 -6.79 -0.14 6.50
CA PHE A 107 -5.64 0.51 7.13
C PHE A 107 -5.47 0.12 8.61
N ALA A 108 -6.56 0.12 9.38
CA ALA A 108 -6.52 -0.28 10.79
C ALA A 108 -6.02 -1.72 10.96
N ARG A 109 -6.59 -2.68 10.21
CA ARG A 109 -6.16 -4.09 10.26
C ARG A 109 -4.72 -4.30 9.82
N LEU A 110 -4.23 -3.54 8.83
CA LEU A 110 -2.82 -3.59 8.44
C LEU A 110 -1.91 -3.09 9.56
N GLN A 111 -2.28 -1.98 10.20
CA GLN A 111 -1.51 -1.39 11.30
C GLN A 111 -1.40 -2.34 12.50
N GLU A 112 -2.47 -3.06 12.83
CA GLU A 112 -2.49 -4.07 13.92
C GLU A 112 -1.42 -5.15 13.78
N VAL A 113 -1.04 -5.50 12.54
CA VAL A 113 0.01 -6.49 12.24
C VAL A 113 1.31 -5.87 11.73
N GLY A 114 1.47 -4.55 11.89
CA GLY A 114 2.68 -3.82 11.49
C GLY A 114 2.90 -3.74 9.98
N LEU A 115 1.85 -3.89 9.17
CA LEU A 115 1.88 -3.68 7.72
C LEU A 115 1.47 -2.25 7.35
N THR A 116 1.87 -1.83 6.15
CA THR A 116 1.49 -0.53 5.59
C THR A 116 1.32 -0.61 4.07
N SER A 117 0.53 0.29 3.49
CA SER A 117 0.42 0.53 2.05
C SER A 117 1.07 1.84 1.62
N LEU A 118 1.73 2.54 2.56
CA LEU A 118 2.30 3.86 2.37
C LEU A 118 3.40 3.87 1.29
N GLN A 119 3.33 4.90 0.46
CA GLN A 119 4.25 5.25 -0.62
C GLN A 119 4.47 4.10 -1.61
N THR A 120 3.44 3.29 -1.92
CA THR A 120 3.58 2.12 -2.81
C THR A 120 3.23 2.39 -4.28
N GLY A 121 2.72 3.59 -4.59
CA GLY A 121 2.36 4.05 -5.93
C GLY A 121 2.87 5.46 -6.22
N MET A 122 2.64 5.93 -7.45
CA MET A 122 3.06 7.27 -7.89
C MET A 122 4.57 7.51 -7.73
N ASP A 123 4.98 8.77 -7.59
CA ASP A 123 6.36 9.25 -7.53
C ASP A 123 6.95 9.00 -6.13
N ASN A 124 6.99 7.72 -5.76
CA ASN A 124 7.49 7.22 -4.49
C ASN A 124 8.47 6.07 -4.70
N ILE A 125 9.33 5.87 -3.69
CA ILE A 125 10.18 4.68 -3.60
C ILE A 125 9.28 3.46 -3.44
N ARG A 126 9.35 2.52 -4.39
CA ARG A 126 8.53 1.30 -4.40
C ARG A 126 9.02 0.30 -3.35
N ASN A 127 8.54 -0.95 -3.42
CA ASN A 127 9.04 -1.99 -2.52
C ASN A 127 10.55 -2.17 -2.67
N VAL A 128 11.21 -2.31 -1.52
CA VAL A 128 12.63 -2.60 -1.41
C VAL A 128 12.74 -4.11 -1.38
N MET A 129 13.31 -4.66 -2.44
CA MET A 129 13.39 -6.11 -2.65
C MET A 129 14.73 -6.63 -2.11
N GLY A 130 14.77 -7.92 -1.81
CA GLY A 130 16.04 -8.60 -1.57
C GLY A 130 15.90 -10.11 -1.81
N CYS A 131 16.90 -10.86 -1.36
CA CYS A 131 16.95 -12.30 -1.59
C CYS A 131 15.77 -13.00 -0.89
N PRO A 132 14.98 -13.85 -1.59
CA PRO A 132 13.85 -14.57 -0.98
C PRO A 132 14.27 -15.61 0.06
N VAL A 133 15.56 -16.00 0.07
CA VAL A 133 16.15 -16.94 1.03
C VAL A 133 17.22 -16.26 1.91
N ALA A 134 17.14 -14.94 2.08
CA ALA A 134 18.06 -14.18 2.92
C ALA A 134 18.08 -14.74 4.35
N GLY A 135 19.27 -15.03 4.88
CA GLY A 135 19.46 -15.64 6.21
C GLY A 135 19.16 -17.14 6.28
N LEU A 136 18.80 -17.79 5.17
CA LEU A 136 18.35 -19.19 5.15
C LEU A 136 19.29 -20.13 4.38
N THR A 137 20.34 -19.61 3.75
CA THR A 137 21.25 -20.41 2.91
C THR A 137 22.70 -20.11 3.26
N PRO A 138 23.56 -21.14 3.43
CA PRO A 138 24.99 -20.94 3.62
C PRO A 138 25.71 -20.49 2.34
N GLN A 139 25.00 -20.39 1.20
CA GLN A 139 25.55 -19.92 -0.07
C GLN A 139 25.41 -18.40 -0.28
N GLU A 140 24.73 -17.66 0.62
CA GLU A 140 24.65 -16.20 0.50
C GLU A 140 25.96 -15.54 0.94
N LEU A 141 26.31 -14.41 0.32
CA LEU A 141 27.46 -13.61 0.73
C LEU A 141 27.22 -12.96 2.12
N PHE A 142 26.01 -12.47 2.35
CA PHE A 142 25.52 -11.93 3.62
C PHE A 142 23.98 -11.74 3.55
N ASP A 143 23.33 -11.72 4.71
CA ASP A 143 21.90 -11.39 4.82
C ASP A 143 21.69 -9.86 4.79
N ALA A 144 21.11 -9.36 3.69
CA ALA A 144 20.77 -7.94 3.52
C ALA A 144 19.36 -7.56 4.04
N SER A 145 18.57 -8.53 4.51
CA SER A 145 17.19 -8.30 4.96
C SER A 145 17.06 -7.29 6.12
N PRO A 146 18.05 -7.15 7.05
CA PRO A 146 18.01 -6.08 8.05
C PRO A 146 18.09 -4.68 7.43
N VAL A 147 18.96 -4.49 6.42
CA VAL A 147 19.12 -3.21 5.70
C VAL A 147 17.85 -2.84 4.93
N VAL A 148 17.24 -3.82 4.26
CA VAL A 148 15.96 -3.63 3.54
C VAL A 148 14.85 -3.17 4.50
N ARG A 149 14.81 -3.75 5.70
CA ARG A 149 13.85 -3.41 6.75
C ARG A 149 14.08 -2.01 7.29
N GLU A 150 15.31 -1.68 7.65
CA GLU A 150 15.68 -0.36 8.20
C GLU A 150 15.42 0.76 7.18
N PHE A 151 15.85 0.56 5.92
CA PHE A 151 15.60 1.53 4.85
C PHE A 151 14.10 1.74 4.60
N THR A 152 13.31 0.67 4.67
CA THR A 152 11.84 0.80 4.59
C THR A 152 11.27 1.57 5.78
N GLN A 153 11.73 1.29 7.00
CA GLN A 153 11.26 2.00 8.19
C GLN A 153 11.59 3.50 8.11
N ALA A 154 12.79 3.86 7.65
CA ALA A 154 13.18 5.25 7.43
C ALA A 154 12.27 5.95 6.40
N LEU A 155 11.94 5.28 5.29
CA LEU A 155 11.05 5.80 4.25
C LEU A 155 9.60 6.02 4.75
N CYS A 156 9.10 5.08 5.56
CA CYS A 156 7.71 5.07 6.00
C CYS A 156 7.49 5.77 7.34
N ARG A 157 8.53 6.28 8.00
CA ARG A 157 8.37 7.18 9.17
C ARG A 157 7.73 8.48 8.71
N GLN A 158 6.52 8.75 9.17
CA GLN A 158 5.93 10.08 9.08
C GLN A 158 6.27 10.87 10.34
N PRO A 159 6.72 12.13 10.23
CA PRO A 159 6.77 13.03 11.38
C PRO A 159 5.34 13.30 11.87
N GLY A 160 5.04 13.04 13.15
CA GLY A 160 3.77 13.43 13.77
C GLY A 160 2.69 12.35 13.92
N LEU A 161 3.03 11.09 13.66
CA LEU A 161 2.29 9.89 14.08
C LEU A 161 3.14 9.02 15.02
#